data_AF-A0A850BCM1-F1
#
_entry.id   AF-A0A850BCM1-F1
#
_cell.length_a   1.000
_cell.length_b   1.000
_cell.length_c   1.000
_cell.angle_alpha   90.00
_cell.angle_beta   90.00
_cell.angle_gamma   90.00
#
_symmetry.space_group_name_H-M   'P 1'
#
loop_
_entity.id
_entity.type
_entity.pdbx_description
1 polymer ?
#
loop_
_entity_poly.entity_id
_entity_poly.type
_entity_poly.pdbx_seq_one_letter_code
_entity_poly.pdbx_strand_id
1 'polypeptide(L)'
;MSAYVVTRPIWRRFRPQYLARAVWHVRRGGCAAIVNERGDVRVLLPLTPEGKLTELALWALLAVEQQRWRRVREGEAAGLGTAKIKDNYGGSVLDWCDRDSIHAGSVRTIKLDCLECAACCHDSNVLLDEADFERWKKAGRADLMGKQYIKRARDGRVTLRFLGKGPCQHLGADKKCAIYLIRPDNCSAFVVGSEACLAAREDTLGIRDI
;
A
#
# COMPACT_ATOMS: atom_id res chain seq x y z
N MET A 1 -2.11 19.78 0.71
CA MET A 1 -1.93 19.60 -0.74
C MET A 1 -2.66 18.32 -1.12
N SER A 2 -3.62 18.36 -2.04
CA SER A 2 -4.43 17.18 -2.43
C SER A 2 -3.87 16.43 -3.63
N ALA A 3 -3.16 17.14 -4.49
CA ALA A 3 -2.45 16.61 -5.65
C ALA A 3 -0.99 16.25 -5.31
N TYR A 4 -0.57 15.08 -5.75
CA TYR A 4 0.74 14.50 -5.51
C TYR A 4 1.37 14.10 -6.84
N VAL A 5 2.68 14.32 -6.97
CA VAL A 5 3.50 13.73 -8.02
C VAL A 5 4.30 12.60 -7.38
N VAL A 6 3.98 11.37 -7.73
CA VAL A 6 4.57 10.18 -7.11
C VAL A 6 5.40 9.42 -8.14
N THR A 7 6.66 9.15 -7.82
CA THR A 7 7.50 8.22 -8.60
C THR A 7 7.45 6.86 -7.94
N ARG A 8 6.66 5.94 -8.50
CA ARG A 8 6.44 4.60 -7.98
C ARG A 8 7.36 3.56 -8.60
N PRO A 9 7.76 2.52 -7.86
CA PRO A 9 8.48 1.38 -8.42
C PRO A 9 7.58 0.60 -9.39
N ILE A 10 8.15 0.17 -10.52
CA ILE A 10 7.54 -0.79 -11.43
C ILE A 10 7.88 -2.20 -10.92
N TRP A 11 6.86 -3.06 -10.81
CA TRP A 11 7.00 -4.47 -10.48
C TRP A 11 7.32 -5.28 -11.73
N ARG A 12 8.30 -6.18 -11.61
CA ARG A 12 8.70 -7.07 -12.70
C ARG A 12 8.86 -8.49 -12.21
N ARG A 13 8.37 -9.44 -13.02
CA ARG A 13 8.52 -10.87 -12.78
C ARG A 13 9.82 -11.37 -13.41
N PHE A 14 10.57 -12.17 -12.66
CA PHE A 14 11.78 -12.86 -13.14
C PHE A 14 11.79 -14.33 -12.68
N ARG A 15 12.54 -15.15 -13.42
CA ARG A 15 12.94 -16.50 -12.96
C ARG A 15 14.31 -16.43 -12.29
N PRO A 16 14.68 -17.41 -11.42
CA PRO A 16 15.94 -17.40 -10.69
C PRO A 16 17.19 -17.23 -11.58
N GLN A 17 17.22 -17.83 -12.78
CA GLN A 17 18.34 -17.70 -13.70
C GLN A 17 18.58 -16.27 -14.21
N TYR A 18 17.61 -15.36 -14.05
CA TYR A 18 17.71 -13.96 -14.47
C TYR A 18 17.95 -13.01 -13.29
N LEU A 19 18.54 -13.50 -12.20
CA LEU A 19 18.81 -12.72 -10.98
C LEU A 19 19.54 -11.40 -11.27
N ALA A 20 20.58 -11.42 -12.09
CA ALA A 20 21.33 -10.23 -12.47
C ALA A 20 20.43 -9.12 -13.08
N ARG A 21 19.45 -9.50 -13.91
CA ARG A 21 18.50 -8.55 -14.51
C ARG A 21 17.51 -8.02 -13.47
N ALA A 22 17.07 -8.87 -12.55
CA ALA A 22 16.22 -8.45 -11.44
C ALA A 22 16.94 -7.45 -10.52
N VAL A 23 18.19 -7.73 -10.16
CA VAL A 23 19.05 -6.83 -9.37
C VAL A 23 19.23 -5.50 -10.09
N TRP A 24 19.52 -5.53 -11.40
CA TRP A 24 19.67 -4.32 -12.21
C TRP A 24 18.40 -3.46 -12.18
N HIS A 25 17.22 -4.08 -12.31
CA HIS A 25 15.93 -3.39 -12.24
C HIS A 25 15.68 -2.75 -10.87
N VAL A 26 15.94 -3.48 -9.79
CA VAL A 26 15.71 -2.97 -8.42
C VAL A 26 16.68 -1.85 -8.07
N ARG A 27 17.95 -1.92 -8.52
CA ARG A 27 18.94 -0.85 -8.32
C ARG A 27 18.55 0.47 -9.01
N ARG A 28 17.65 0.42 -10.00
CA ARG A 28 17.09 1.61 -10.67
C ARG A 28 15.76 2.06 -10.07
N GLY A 29 15.42 1.55 -8.87
CA GLY A 29 14.25 1.94 -8.10
C GLY A 29 13.02 1.07 -8.31
N GLY A 30 13.08 0.01 -9.12
CA GLY A 30 11.96 -0.91 -9.31
C GLY A 30 11.83 -1.96 -8.21
N CYS A 31 10.80 -2.80 -8.31
CA CYS A 31 10.60 -3.99 -7.49
C CYS A 31 10.64 -5.25 -8.37
N ALA A 32 11.19 -6.34 -7.85
CA ALA A 32 11.27 -7.60 -8.60
C ALA A 32 10.64 -8.76 -7.84
N ALA A 33 9.81 -9.55 -8.51
CA ALA A 33 9.28 -10.82 -8.04
C ALA A 33 10.04 -11.97 -8.71
N ILE A 34 10.82 -12.71 -7.93
CA ILE A 34 11.52 -13.93 -8.36
C ILE A 34 10.60 -15.12 -8.09
N VAL A 35 10.17 -15.80 -9.15
CA VAL A 35 9.26 -16.94 -9.08
C VAL A 35 10.02 -18.22 -9.41
N ASN A 36 10.12 -19.13 -8.44
CA ASN A 36 10.77 -20.42 -8.68
C ASN A 36 9.82 -21.40 -9.41
N GLU A 37 10.32 -22.59 -9.74
CA GLU A 37 9.55 -23.64 -10.44
C GLU A 37 8.35 -24.17 -9.63
N ARG A 38 8.40 -24.04 -8.30
CA ARG A 38 7.30 -24.42 -7.40
C ARG A 38 6.24 -23.33 -7.25
N GLY A 39 6.43 -22.17 -7.89
CA GLY A 39 5.55 -21.01 -7.76
C GLY A 39 5.80 -20.15 -6.51
N ASP A 40 6.81 -20.45 -5.68
CA ASP A 40 7.16 -19.58 -4.55
C ASP A 40 7.62 -18.22 -5.08
N VAL A 41 7.07 -17.15 -4.48
CA VAL A 41 7.44 -15.77 -4.80
C VAL A 41 8.38 -15.22 -3.74
N ARG A 42 9.59 -14.83 -4.17
CA ARG A 42 10.53 -14.04 -3.37
C ARG A 42 10.74 -12.69 -4.02
N VAL A 43 10.61 -11.62 -3.25
CA VAL A 43 10.79 -10.27 -3.77
C VAL A 43 12.20 -9.74 -3.51
N LEU A 44 12.66 -8.86 -4.40
CA LEU A 44 13.80 -7.97 -4.20
C LEU A 44 13.28 -6.53 -4.24
N LEU A 45 13.73 -5.72 -3.27
CA LEU A 45 13.17 -4.40 -2.98
C LEU A 45 14.28 -3.35 -2.83
N PRO A 46 14.04 -2.11 -3.27
CA PRO A 46 15.01 -1.02 -3.13
C PRO A 46 15.11 -0.58 -1.66
N LEU A 47 16.33 -0.27 -1.24
CA LEU A 47 16.63 0.29 0.08
C LEU A 47 17.06 1.76 -0.04
N THR A 48 16.80 2.54 1.01
CA THR A 48 17.39 3.86 1.23
C THR A 48 18.89 3.73 1.55
N PRO A 49 19.68 4.82 1.49
CA PRO A 49 21.10 4.79 1.89
C PRO A 49 21.33 4.27 3.31
N GLU A 50 20.37 4.49 4.21
CA GLU A 50 20.39 4.00 5.60
C GLU A 50 20.06 2.51 5.72
N GLY A 51 19.78 1.83 4.59
CA GLY A 51 19.46 0.41 4.55
C GLY A 51 18.04 0.07 4.97
N LYS A 52 17.12 1.04 4.98
CA LYS A 52 15.68 0.83 5.22
C LYS A 52 14.97 0.58 3.89
N LEU A 53 13.83 -0.11 3.89
CA LEU A 53 12.97 -0.15 2.70
C LEU A 53 12.54 1.27 2.32
N THR A 54 12.47 1.56 1.02
CA THR A 54 11.76 2.76 0.55
C THR A 54 10.30 2.69 0.99
N GLU A 55 9.66 3.85 1.18
CA GLU A 55 8.28 3.93 1.70
C GLU A 55 7.31 3.08 0.86
N LEU A 56 7.30 3.24 -0.46
CA LEU A 56 6.43 2.47 -1.35
C LEU A 56 6.73 0.97 -1.34
N ALA A 57 8.00 0.56 -1.19
CA ALA A 57 8.36 -0.85 -1.07
C ALA A 57 7.90 -1.46 0.27
N LEU A 58 8.00 -0.70 1.36
CA LEU A 58 7.47 -1.11 2.66
C LEU A 58 5.95 -1.27 2.60
N TRP A 59 5.24 -0.28 2.06
CA TRP A 59 3.78 -0.33 1.93
C TRP A 59 3.30 -1.45 1.02
N ALA A 60 4.04 -1.79 -0.04
CA ALA A 60 3.73 -2.95 -0.85
C ALA A 60 3.87 -4.26 -0.07
N LEU A 61 4.88 -4.42 0.79
CA LEU A 61 4.99 -5.59 1.66
C LEU A 61 3.84 -5.68 2.67
N LEU A 62 3.46 -4.55 3.28
CA LEU A 62 2.37 -4.50 4.24
C LEU A 62 1.01 -4.83 3.59
N ALA A 63 0.80 -4.44 2.32
CA ALA A 63 -0.40 -4.77 1.56
C ALA A 63 -0.58 -6.28 1.34
N VAL A 64 0.49 -7.06 1.39
CA VAL A 64 0.47 -8.54 1.34
C VAL A 64 0.80 -9.17 2.69
N GLU A 65 0.53 -8.44 3.77
CA GLU A 65 0.73 -8.85 5.16
C GLU A 65 2.12 -9.44 5.46
N GLN A 66 3.13 -8.96 4.74
CA GLN A 66 4.50 -9.45 4.84
C GLN A 66 5.32 -8.52 5.71
N GLN A 67 5.36 -8.79 7.02
CA GLN A 67 6.13 -7.99 7.97
C GLN A 67 7.62 -8.34 7.99
N ARG A 68 7.97 -9.58 7.63
CA ARG A 68 9.36 -10.07 7.71
C ARG A 68 10.08 -9.84 6.40
N TRP A 69 11.13 -9.04 6.44
CA TRP A 69 12.09 -8.88 5.36
C TRP A 69 13.50 -8.83 5.94
N ARG A 70 14.50 -9.00 5.09
CA ARG A 70 15.91 -8.86 5.48
C ARG A 70 16.71 -8.18 4.40
N ARG A 71 17.82 -7.58 4.78
CA ARG A 71 18.85 -7.12 3.83
C ARG A 71 19.66 -8.31 3.35
N VAL A 72 19.91 -8.37 2.04
CA VAL A 72 20.85 -9.33 1.45
C VAL A 72 22.28 -8.86 1.74
N ARG A 73 23.10 -9.73 2.33
CA ARG A 73 24.47 -9.41 2.76
C ARG A 73 25.52 -9.68 1.68
N GLU A 74 25.33 -10.73 0.88
CA GLU A 74 26.34 -11.25 -0.05
C GLU A 74 25.70 -11.61 -1.40
N GLY A 75 26.56 -11.79 -2.42
CA GLY A 75 26.15 -12.12 -3.78
C GLY A 75 25.65 -10.90 -4.59
N GLU A 76 25.13 -11.17 -5.78
CA GLU A 76 24.74 -10.12 -6.74
C GLU A 76 23.68 -9.15 -6.18
N ALA A 77 22.76 -9.66 -5.36
CA ALA A 77 21.69 -8.88 -4.75
C ALA A 77 22.11 -8.19 -3.44
N ALA A 78 23.39 -8.24 -3.04
CA ALA A 78 23.89 -7.57 -1.84
C ALA A 78 23.49 -6.09 -1.82
N GLY A 79 23.03 -5.63 -0.65
CA GLY A 79 22.53 -4.27 -0.47
C GLY A 79 21.05 -4.06 -0.83
N LEU A 80 20.34 -5.07 -1.32
CA LEU A 80 18.89 -5.01 -1.55
C LEU A 80 18.10 -5.61 -0.38
N GLY A 81 16.82 -5.24 -0.28
CA GLY A 81 15.86 -5.90 0.60
C GLY A 81 15.31 -7.17 -0.05
N THR A 82 14.99 -8.18 0.75
CA THR A 82 14.29 -9.38 0.27
C THR A 82 13.30 -9.92 1.29
N ALA A 83 12.20 -10.46 0.79
CA ALA A 83 11.19 -11.16 1.58
C ALA A 83 10.64 -12.36 0.80
N LYS A 84 10.32 -13.46 1.49
CA LYS A 84 9.45 -14.51 0.92
C LYS A 84 8.02 -14.04 1.11
N ILE A 85 7.23 -14.06 0.04
CA ILE A 85 5.80 -13.74 0.08
C ILE A 85 5.05 -15.00 0.50
N LYS A 86 4.03 -14.85 1.35
CA LYS A 86 3.15 -15.95 1.75
C LYS A 86 2.37 -16.45 0.54
N ASP A 87 2.10 -17.76 0.50
CA ASP A 87 1.54 -18.42 -0.69
C ASP A 87 0.20 -17.82 -1.14
N ASN A 88 -0.64 -17.38 -0.19
CA ASN A 88 -1.92 -16.75 -0.46
C ASN A 88 -1.84 -15.35 -1.10
N TYR A 89 -0.66 -14.70 -1.07
CA TYR A 89 -0.44 -13.38 -1.65
C TYR A 89 0.47 -13.40 -2.89
N GLY A 90 0.96 -14.57 -3.30
CA GLY A 90 1.77 -14.70 -4.52
C GLY A 90 1.03 -14.15 -5.75
N GLY A 91 -0.26 -14.45 -5.87
CA GLY A 91 -1.11 -13.95 -6.95
C GLY A 91 -1.18 -12.42 -7.01
N SER A 92 -1.32 -11.73 -5.88
CA SER A 92 -1.38 -10.26 -5.82
C SER A 92 -0.09 -9.63 -6.34
N VAL A 93 1.08 -10.16 -5.95
CA VAL A 93 2.37 -9.63 -6.42
C VAL A 93 2.58 -9.86 -7.92
N LEU A 94 2.09 -10.99 -8.44
CA LEU A 94 2.15 -11.28 -9.87
C LEU A 94 1.18 -10.40 -10.67
N ASP A 95 -0.01 -10.13 -10.15
CA ASP A 95 -0.93 -9.17 -10.75
C ASP A 95 -0.32 -7.77 -10.87
N TRP A 96 0.43 -7.30 -9.86
CA TRP A 96 1.18 -6.04 -9.97
C TRP A 96 2.23 -6.08 -11.07
N CYS A 97 2.94 -7.21 -11.23
CA CYS A 97 3.91 -7.39 -12.31
C CYS A 97 3.24 -7.37 -13.69
N ASP A 98 2.05 -7.96 -13.82
CA ASP A 98 1.29 -8.03 -15.06
C ASP A 98 0.70 -6.65 -15.42
N ARG A 99 0.15 -5.92 -14.44
CA ARG A 99 -0.27 -4.52 -14.59
C ARG A 99 0.88 -3.66 -15.09
N ASP A 100 2.04 -3.75 -14.44
CA ASP A 100 3.20 -2.93 -14.74
C ASP A 100 3.98 -3.40 -15.98
N SER A 101 3.58 -4.52 -16.60
CA SER A 101 4.29 -5.16 -17.72
C SER A 101 4.51 -4.23 -18.92
N ILE A 102 3.58 -3.30 -19.16
CA ILE A 102 3.58 -2.40 -20.32
C ILE A 102 4.49 -1.17 -20.17
N HIS A 103 4.95 -0.86 -18.95
CA HIS A 103 5.84 0.27 -18.72
C HIS A 103 7.30 -0.15 -18.93
N ALA A 104 8.07 0.51 -19.79
CA ALA A 104 9.42 0.04 -20.13
C ALA A 104 10.46 0.15 -18.98
N GLY A 105 10.34 1.17 -18.12
CA GLY A 105 11.34 1.54 -17.11
C GLY A 105 11.32 0.71 -15.81
N SER A 106 12.06 1.18 -14.82
CA SER A 106 12.05 0.63 -13.45
C SER A 106 11.19 1.43 -12.47
N VAL A 107 10.87 2.66 -12.84
CA VAL A 107 9.97 3.54 -12.08
C VAL A 107 9.02 4.25 -13.04
N ARG A 108 7.89 4.72 -12.52
CA ARG A 108 6.93 5.55 -13.26
C ARG A 108 6.49 6.72 -12.40
N THR A 109 6.45 7.90 -12.99
CA THR A 109 5.92 9.10 -12.33
C THR A 109 4.47 9.30 -12.71
N ILE A 110 3.60 9.41 -11.71
CA ILE A 110 2.16 9.61 -11.86
C ILE A 110 1.69 10.85 -11.09
N LYS A 111 0.59 11.44 -11.54
CA LYS A 111 -0.11 12.52 -10.83
C LYS A 111 -1.39 11.97 -10.23
N LEU A 112 -1.60 12.18 -8.94
CA LEU A 112 -2.76 11.69 -8.21
C LEU A 112 -3.35 12.82 -7.37
N ASP A 113 -4.65 13.10 -7.52
CA ASP A 113 -5.37 14.03 -6.65
C ASP A 113 -6.41 13.29 -5.79
N CYS A 114 -6.22 13.34 -4.47
CA CYS A 114 -7.11 12.72 -3.50
C CYS A 114 -8.49 13.36 -3.45
N LEU A 115 -8.60 14.67 -3.70
CA LEU A 115 -9.87 15.39 -3.77
C LEU A 115 -10.58 15.20 -5.12
N GLU A 116 -9.91 14.63 -6.13
CA GLU A 116 -10.56 14.20 -7.36
C GLU A 116 -11.02 12.74 -7.28
N CYS A 117 -10.20 11.83 -6.75
CA CYS A 117 -10.51 10.41 -6.82
C CYS A 117 -11.24 9.85 -5.59
N ALA A 118 -10.91 10.30 -4.37
CA ALA A 118 -11.43 9.80 -3.10
C ALA A 118 -11.43 8.26 -2.94
N ALA A 119 -10.68 7.52 -3.76
CA ALA A 119 -10.85 6.07 -3.90
C ALA A 119 -10.61 5.31 -2.58
N CYS A 120 -9.54 5.64 -1.85
CA CYS A 120 -9.26 5.00 -0.56
C CYS A 120 -10.31 5.31 0.52
N CYS A 121 -11.14 6.34 0.35
CA CYS A 121 -12.26 6.61 1.25
C CYS A 121 -13.45 5.66 1.04
N HIS A 122 -13.37 4.72 0.10
CA HIS A 122 -14.34 3.64 -0.08
C HIS A 122 -13.81 2.29 0.45
N ASP A 123 -12.55 2.22 0.91
CA ASP A 123 -11.96 1.00 1.46
C ASP A 123 -12.33 0.80 2.94
N SER A 124 -13.09 -0.26 3.21
CA SER A 124 -13.74 -0.54 4.49
C SER A 124 -12.84 -1.03 5.64
N ASN A 125 -11.54 -1.19 5.43
CA ASN A 125 -10.63 -1.82 6.42
C ASN A 125 -9.82 -0.84 7.30
N VAL A 126 -10.43 0.27 7.71
CA VAL A 126 -9.79 1.22 8.65
C VAL A 126 -9.92 0.69 10.07
N LEU A 127 -8.82 0.14 10.61
CA LEU A 127 -8.69 -0.22 12.02
C LEU A 127 -8.47 1.03 12.87
N LEU A 128 -9.04 1.00 14.07
CA LEU A 128 -8.93 2.06 15.07
C LEU A 128 -8.26 1.51 16.32
N ASP A 129 -7.36 2.29 16.89
CA ASP A 129 -6.69 1.99 18.15
C ASP A 129 -7.00 3.02 19.25
N GLU A 130 -6.40 2.84 20.44
CA GLU A 130 -6.62 3.76 21.56
C GLU A 130 -6.04 5.16 21.28
N ALA A 131 -4.98 5.27 20.48
CA ALA A 131 -4.41 6.56 20.11
C ALA A 131 -5.39 7.36 19.24
N ASP A 132 -6.14 6.70 18.35
CA ASP A 132 -7.22 7.33 17.59
C ASP A 132 -8.34 7.86 18.50
N PHE A 133 -8.74 7.10 19.53
CA PHE A 133 -9.76 7.55 20.48
C PHE A 133 -9.29 8.72 21.33
N GLU A 134 -8.04 8.68 21.82
CA GLU A 134 -7.45 9.81 22.55
C GLU A 134 -7.33 11.06 21.67
N ARG A 135 -7.00 10.90 20.38
CA ARG A 135 -6.99 11.99 19.41
C ARG A 135 -8.37 12.65 19.28
N TRP A 136 -9.43 11.84 19.18
CA TRP A 136 -10.80 12.35 19.09
C TRP A 136 -11.28 13.01 20.39
N LYS A 137 -10.95 12.44 21.55
CA LYS A 137 -11.28 13.06 22.86
C LYS A 137 -10.61 14.43 23.00
N LYS A 138 -9.30 14.53 22.72
CA LYS A 138 -8.55 15.80 22.78
C LYS A 138 -9.11 16.87 21.84
N ALA A 139 -9.68 16.43 20.71
CA ALA A 139 -10.32 17.33 19.75
C ALA A 139 -11.79 17.68 20.08
N GLY A 140 -12.32 17.22 21.23
CA GLY A 140 -13.71 17.44 21.61
C GLY A 140 -14.72 16.65 20.75
N ARG A 141 -14.27 15.61 20.05
CA ARG A 141 -15.05 14.79 19.11
C ARG A 141 -15.25 13.36 19.59
N ALA A 142 -15.50 13.18 20.89
CA ALA A 142 -15.80 11.87 21.48
C ALA A 142 -17.07 11.23 20.89
N ASP A 143 -17.94 12.01 20.25
CA ASP A 143 -19.08 11.50 19.47
C ASP A 143 -18.68 10.51 18.37
N LEU A 144 -17.45 10.63 17.85
CA LEU A 144 -16.88 9.71 16.84
C LEU A 144 -16.68 8.28 17.38
N MET A 145 -16.69 8.08 18.70
CA MET A 145 -16.63 6.76 19.33
C MET A 145 -18.00 6.06 19.41
N GLY A 146 -19.07 6.74 18.97
CA GLY A 146 -20.43 6.21 18.96
C GLY A 146 -20.61 5.08 17.95
N LYS A 147 -21.60 4.21 18.19
CA LYS A 147 -21.94 3.06 17.31
C LYS A 147 -22.28 3.48 15.87
N GLN A 148 -22.65 4.74 15.65
CA GLN A 148 -22.85 5.31 14.32
C GLN A 148 -21.57 5.30 13.47
N TYR A 149 -20.40 5.60 14.06
CA TYR A 149 -19.15 5.82 13.33
C TYR A 149 -18.16 4.65 13.44
N ILE A 150 -18.30 3.79 14.46
CA ILE A 150 -17.41 2.65 14.67
C ILE A 150 -18.17 1.32 14.75
N LYS A 151 -17.46 0.25 14.45
CA LYS A 151 -17.89 -1.14 14.65
C LYS A 151 -16.89 -1.83 15.57
N ARG A 152 -17.38 -2.47 16.62
CA ARG A 152 -16.59 -3.33 17.51
C ARG A 152 -16.85 -4.78 17.13
N ALA A 153 -15.80 -5.50 16.73
CA ALA A 153 -15.87 -6.92 16.43
C ALA A 153 -15.75 -7.76 17.71
N ARG A 154 -16.16 -9.04 17.64
CA ARG A 154 -16.13 -9.95 18.79
C ARG A 154 -14.71 -10.28 19.26
N ASP A 155 -13.73 -10.14 18.38
CA ASP A 155 -12.30 -10.35 18.66
C ASP A 155 -11.61 -9.11 19.25
N GLY A 156 -12.37 -8.08 19.63
CA GLY A 156 -11.86 -6.85 20.23
C GLY A 156 -11.39 -5.80 19.22
N ARG A 157 -11.32 -6.11 17.92
CA ARG A 157 -10.95 -5.12 16.89
C ARG A 157 -12.03 -4.06 16.75
N VAL A 158 -11.61 -2.81 16.61
CA VAL A 158 -12.50 -1.69 16.31
C VAL A 158 -12.18 -1.18 14.92
N THR A 159 -13.21 -1.01 14.08
CA THR A 159 -13.07 -0.44 12.74
C THR A 159 -13.97 0.77 12.56
N LEU A 160 -13.57 1.65 11.65
CA LEU A 160 -14.45 2.71 11.16
C LEU A 160 -15.63 2.08 10.42
N ARG A 161 -16.83 2.65 10.57
CA ARG A 161 -18.03 2.21 9.87
C ARG A 161 -18.15 2.89 8.51
N PHE A 162 -18.38 2.09 7.48
CA PHE A 162 -18.67 2.53 6.12
C PHE A 162 -20.17 2.37 5.80
N LEU A 163 -20.68 3.15 4.85
CA LEU A 163 -22.08 3.10 4.42
C LEU A 163 -22.33 1.88 3.50
N GLY A 164 -22.21 0.67 4.04
CA GLY A 164 -22.33 -0.57 3.26
C GLY A 164 -21.19 -0.70 2.23
N LYS A 165 -21.54 -0.76 0.94
CA LYS A 165 -20.58 -0.67 -0.19
C LYS A 165 -20.24 0.78 -0.59
N GLY A 166 -20.79 1.76 0.14
CA GLY A 166 -20.56 3.18 -0.08
C GLY A 166 -19.33 3.72 0.65
N PRO A 167 -19.09 5.04 0.56
CA PRO A 167 -17.92 5.67 1.15
C PRO A 167 -17.93 5.62 2.69
N CYS A 168 -16.78 5.98 3.26
CA CYS A 168 -16.62 6.38 4.63
C CYS A 168 -17.64 7.48 4.99
N GLN A 169 -18.22 7.39 6.18
CA GLN A 169 -19.22 8.36 6.67
C GLN A 169 -18.69 9.80 6.79
N HIS A 170 -17.38 9.97 6.81
CA HIS A 170 -16.74 11.29 6.90
C HIS A 170 -16.40 11.87 5.53
N LEU A 171 -16.65 11.16 4.43
CA LEU A 171 -16.43 11.69 3.09
C LEU A 171 -17.60 12.60 2.68
N GLY A 172 -17.33 13.89 2.53
CA GLY A 172 -18.28 14.86 2.01
C GLY A 172 -18.52 14.70 0.51
N ALA A 173 -19.61 15.29 0.01
CA ALA A 173 -19.93 15.30 -1.42
C ALA A 173 -18.85 16.01 -2.28
N ASP A 174 -18.09 16.92 -1.66
CA ASP A 174 -16.93 17.60 -2.26
C ASP A 174 -15.63 16.79 -2.14
N LYS A 175 -15.70 15.51 -1.76
CA LYS A 175 -14.59 14.58 -1.55
C LYS A 175 -13.63 14.98 -0.43
N LYS A 176 -13.98 15.96 0.40
CA LYS A 176 -13.20 16.31 1.60
C LYS A 176 -13.61 15.44 2.78
N CYS A 177 -12.62 15.13 3.62
CA CYS A 177 -12.86 14.42 4.88
C CYS A 177 -13.29 15.41 5.96
N ALA A 178 -14.49 15.21 6.52
CA ALA A 178 -15.03 16.03 7.61
C ALA A 178 -14.21 15.98 8.91
N ILE A 179 -13.32 14.99 9.05
CA ILE A 179 -12.43 14.81 10.21
C ILE A 179 -10.95 14.87 9.82
N TYR A 180 -10.60 15.58 8.73
CA TYR A 180 -9.26 15.52 8.11
C TYR A 180 -8.08 15.72 9.09
N LEU A 181 -8.20 16.66 10.02
CA LEU A 181 -7.17 17.01 11.00
C LEU A 181 -7.03 15.98 12.14
N ILE A 182 -8.05 15.15 12.35
CA ILE A 182 -8.12 14.16 13.43
C ILE A 182 -8.39 12.76 12.88
N ARG A 183 -7.99 12.51 11.62
CA ARG A 183 -8.15 11.21 10.97
C ARG A 183 -7.47 10.12 11.79
N PRO A 184 -8.01 8.89 11.75
CA PRO A 184 -7.31 7.72 12.28
C PRO A 184 -5.93 7.54 11.68
N ASP A 185 -5.03 6.84 12.39
CA ASP A 185 -3.67 6.61 11.91
C ASP A 185 -3.64 5.80 10.61
N ASN A 186 -4.52 4.82 10.44
CA ASN A 186 -4.68 4.11 9.18
C ASN A 186 -4.98 5.05 7.98
N CYS A 187 -5.75 6.11 8.22
CA CYS A 187 -6.13 7.08 7.18
C CYS A 187 -5.05 8.16 6.96
N SER A 188 -4.35 8.55 8.01
CA SER A 188 -3.32 9.60 7.96
C SER A 188 -1.98 9.07 7.44
N ALA A 189 -1.65 7.82 7.75
CA ALA A 189 -0.44 7.16 7.30
C ALA A 189 -0.53 6.63 5.86
N PHE A 190 -1.73 6.56 5.27
CA PHE A 190 -1.95 5.99 3.94
C PHE A 190 -1.10 6.67 2.86
N VAL A 191 -0.22 5.89 2.21
CA VAL A 191 0.73 6.42 1.24
C VAL A 191 0.11 6.46 -0.17
N VAL A 192 0.09 7.66 -0.75
CA VAL A 192 -0.40 7.92 -2.10
C VAL A 192 0.51 7.23 -3.13
N GLY A 193 -0.08 6.49 -4.07
CA GLY A 193 0.65 5.73 -5.08
C GLY A 193 1.26 4.40 -4.61
N SER A 194 1.00 3.99 -3.36
CA SER A 194 1.27 2.63 -2.89
C SER A 194 0.38 1.60 -3.60
N GLU A 195 0.73 0.31 -3.51
CA GLU A 195 -0.09 -0.76 -4.10
C GLU A 195 -1.51 -0.80 -3.52
N ALA A 196 -1.69 -0.46 -2.23
CA ALA A 196 -3.01 -0.29 -1.64
C ALA A 196 -3.78 0.91 -2.23
N CYS A 197 -3.09 2.01 -2.56
CA CYS A 197 -3.68 3.16 -3.24
C CYS A 197 -4.14 2.82 -4.66
N LEU A 198 -3.32 2.08 -5.42
CA LEU A 198 -3.66 1.64 -6.77
C LEU A 198 -4.81 0.63 -6.76
N ALA A 199 -4.79 -0.33 -5.84
CA ALA A 199 -5.89 -1.28 -5.66
C ALA A 199 -7.21 -0.57 -5.33
N ALA A 200 -7.21 0.36 -4.38
CA ALA A 200 -8.42 1.12 -4.05
C ALA A 200 -8.98 1.89 -5.26
N ARG A 201 -8.12 2.44 -6.13
CA ARG A 201 -8.52 3.12 -7.37
C ARG A 201 -9.10 2.17 -8.40
N GLU A 202 -8.53 0.99 -8.55
CA GLU A 202 -9.06 -0.04 -9.44
C GLU A 202 -10.43 -0.53 -8.94
N ASP A 203 -10.54 -0.88 -7.65
CA ASP A 203 -11.77 -1.42 -7.06
C ASP A 203 -12.91 -0.38 -7.05
N THR A 204 -12.60 0.88 -6.77
CA THR A 204 -13.61 1.93 -6.62
C THR A 204 -13.97 2.60 -7.94
N LEU A 205 -12.98 2.81 -8.82
CA LEU A 205 -13.13 3.64 -10.03
C LEU A 205 -12.97 2.86 -11.32
N GLY A 206 -12.57 1.58 -11.28
CA GLY A 206 -12.21 0.80 -12.47
C GLY A 206 -10.93 1.29 -13.15
N ILE A 207 -10.13 2.13 -12.48
CA ILE A 207 -8.91 2.71 -13.05
C ILE A 207 -7.73 1.82 -12.69
N ARG A 208 -7.39 0.89 -13.58
CA ARG A 208 -6.15 0.11 -13.49
C ARG A 208 -4.99 0.94 -14.02
N ASP A 209 -3.87 0.94 -13.30
CA ASP A 209 -2.66 1.71 -13.65
C ASP A 209 -1.90 1.09 -14.83
N ILE A 210 -2.55 1.06 -16.00
CA ILE A 210 -1.98 0.70 -17.30
C ILE A 210 -1.46 1.95 -18.04
#